data_AF-A0A8T4Y3W0-F1
#
_entry.id   AF-A0A8T4Y3W0-F1
#
_cell.length_a   1.000
_cell.length_b   1.000
_cell.length_c   1.000
_cell.angle_alpha   90.00
_cell.angle_beta   90.00
_cell.angle_gamma   90.00
#
_symmetry.space_group_name_H-M   'P 1'
#
loop_
_entity.id
_entity.type
_entity.pdbx_description
1 polymer ?
#
loop_
_entity_poly.entity_id
_entity_poly.type
_entity_poly.pdbx_seq_one_letter_code
_entity_poly.pdbx_strand_id
1 'polypeptide(L)'
;MLFLHLAHEYVKEGDRIAFVLPKNILSGVSWFLARSLLASIYHLEYVVVSMDPTSGYNFSESTSLSEALLVAKRTASHNEKERTCIACLLKSQ
;
A
#
# COMPACT_ATOMS: atom_id res chain seq x y z
N MET A 1 11.06 5.37 3.84
CA MET A 1 10.28 6.27 4.73
C MET A 1 10.22 7.70 4.22
N LEU A 2 11.31 8.26 3.66
CA LEU A 2 11.34 9.65 3.19
C LEU A 2 10.17 10.04 2.27
N PHE A 3 9.90 9.27 1.21
CA PHE A 3 8.81 9.60 0.28
C PHE A 3 7.41 9.48 0.88
N LEU A 4 7.20 8.52 1.80
CA LEU A 4 5.93 8.42 2.53
C LEU A 4 5.71 9.64 3.43
N HIS A 5 6.78 10.09 4.10
CA HIS A 5 6.75 11.30 4.92
C HIS A 5 6.49 12.55 4.06
N LEU A 6 7.20 12.73 2.94
CA LEU A 6 6.96 13.84 2.02
C LEU A 6 5.52 13.82 1.50
N ALA A 7 5.03 12.67 1.03
CA ALA A 7 3.64 12.55 0.59
C ALA A 7 2.65 12.92 1.71
N HIS A 8 2.94 12.53 2.95
CA HIS A 8 2.13 12.91 4.11
C HIS A 8 2.07 14.43 4.35
N GLU A 9 3.19 15.14 4.21
CA GLU A 9 3.25 16.60 4.38
C GLU A 9 2.39 17.34 3.34
N TYR A 10 2.34 16.84 2.11
CA TYR A 10 1.64 17.52 1.01
C TYR A 10 0.19 17.06 0.79
N VAL A 11 -0.20 15.88 1.26
CA VAL A 11 -1.55 15.33 1.05
C VAL A 11 -2.54 15.92 2.05
N LYS A 12 -3.66 16.48 1.58
CA LYS A 12 -4.66 17.09 2.46
C LYS A 12 -5.68 16.05 2.92
N GLU A 13 -6.50 16.43 3.89
CA GLU A 13 -7.64 15.65 4.32
C GLU A 13 -8.55 15.30 3.14
N GLY A 14 -8.89 14.02 2.99
CA GLY A 14 -9.72 13.53 1.89
C GLY A 14 -8.97 13.13 0.61
N ASP A 15 -7.71 13.54 0.45
CA ASP A 15 -6.86 13.17 -0.68
C ASP A 15 -6.27 11.76 -0.51
N ARG A 16 -5.73 11.21 -1.61
CA ARG A 16 -5.17 9.85 -1.66
C ARG A 16 -3.68 9.85 -1.94
N ILE A 17 -3.01 8.91 -1.30
CA ILE A 17 -1.65 8.50 -1.64
C ILE A 17 -1.67 7.09 -2.20
N ALA A 18 -0.85 6.84 -3.20
CA ALA A 18 -0.67 5.53 -3.80
C ALA A 18 0.82 5.23 -3.94
N PHE A 19 1.26 4.08 -3.44
CA PHE A 19 2.67 3.67 -3.52
C PHE A 19 2.80 2.21 -3.87
N VAL A 20 3.75 1.93 -4.76
CA VAL A 20 4.29 0.58 -4.95
C VAL A 20 5.47 0.44 -3.98
N LEU A 21 5.40 -0.56 -3.12
CA LEU A 21 6.42 -0.87 -2.11
C LEU A 21 6.74 -2.36 -2.13
N PRO A 22 7.92 -2.78 -1.63
CA PRO A 22 8.17 -4.20 -1.45
C PRO A 22 7.11 -4.83 -0.52
N LYS A 23 6.66 -6.05 -0.83
CA LYS A 23 5.55 -6.77 -0.18
C LYS A 23 5.73 -6.94 1.33
N ASN A 24 6.97 -6.88 1.81
CA ASN A 24 7.27 -6.87 3.24
C ASN A 24 6.70 -5.65 3.99
N ILE A 25 6.21 -4.60 3.31
CA ILE A 25 5.39 -3.54 3.93
C ILE A 25 4.20 -4.12 4.70
N LEU A 26 3.63 -5.24 4.23
CA LEU A 26 2.43 -5.85 4.78
C LEU A 26 2.66 -6.53 6.14
N SER A 27 3.88 -7.04 6.42
CA SER A 27 4.14 -7.87 7.60
C SER A 27 5.49 -7.65 8.28
N GLY A 28 6.49 -7.11 7.57
CA GLY A 28 7.85 -6.94 8.08
C GLY A 28 7.93 -5.97 9.27
N VAL A 29 8.77 -6.30 10.25
CA VAL A 29 8.95 -5.51 11.48
C VAL A 29 9.53 -4.12 11.18
N SER A 30 10.50 -4.04 10.26
CA SER A 30 11.10 -2.76 9.83
C SER A 30 10.10 -1.77 9.23
N TRP A 31 8.90 -2.23 8.88
CA TRP A 31 7.82 -1.44 8.31
C TRP A 31 6.71 -1.08 9.30
N PHE A 32 6.88 -1.44 10.58
CA PHE A 32 5.88 -1.20 11.61
C PHE A 32 5.43 0.26 11.66
N LEU A 33 6.38 1.21 11.73
CA LEU A 33 6.06 2.65 11.80
C LEU A 33 5.27 3.14 10.57
N ALA A 34 5.57 2.60 9.39
CA ALA A 34 4.83 2.92 8.17
C ALA A 34 3.37 2.45 8.27
N ARG A 35 3.16 1.21 8.72
CA ARG A 35 1.83 0.66 8.93
C ARG A 35 1.08 1.39 10.04
N SER A 36 1.75 1.77 11.13
CA SER A 36 1.15 2.56 12.20
C SER A 36 0.69 3.92 11.71
N LEU A 37 1.52 4.62 10.93
CA LEU A 37 1.16 5.89 10.31
C LEU A 37 -0.08 5.72 9.41
N LEU A 38 -0.02 4.77 8.47
CA LEU A 38 -1.15 4.47 7.58
C LEU A 38 -2.42 4.14 8.37
N ALA A 39 -2.34 3.26 9.37
CA ALA A 39 -3.49 2.85 10.17
C ALA A 39 -4.04 3.94 11.10
N SER A 40 -3.28 4.99 11.40
CA SER A 40 -3.69 6.05 12.33
C SER A 40 -4.47 7.20 11.68
N ILE A 41 -4.12 7.57 10.46
CA ILE A 41 -4.59 8.81 9.80
C ILE A 41 -4.91 8.61 8.32
N TYR A 42 -4.88 7.35 7.85
CA TYR A 42 -5.32 6.98 6.51
C TYR A 42 -6.29 5.81 6.54
N HIS A 43 -7.40 5.95 5.82
CA HIS A 43 -8.19 4.79 5.42
C HIS A 43 -7.46 4.06 4.30
N LEU A 44 -7.03 2.82 4.54
CA LEU A 44 -6.43 1.96 3.53
C LEU A 44 -7.52 1.39 2.63
N GLU A 45 -7.73 2.00 1.46
CA GLU A 45 -8.81 1.63 0.53
C GLU A 45 -8.46 0.39 -0.30
N TYR A 46 -7.22 0.27 -0.76
CA TYR A 46 -6.78 -0.84 -1.60
C TYR A 46 -5.43 -1.40 -1.18
N VAL A 47 -5.34 -2.72 -1.18
CA VAL A 47 -4.10 -3.49 -1.14
C VAL A 47 -4.08 -4.40 -2.36
N VAL A 48 -3.26 -4.06 -3.34
CA VAL A 48 -3.11 -4.86 -4.56
C VAL A 48 -1.78 -5.59 -4.51
N VAL A 49 -1.84 -6.91 -4.59
CA VAL A 49 -0.66 -7.78 -4.64
C VAL A 49 -0.76 -8.65 -5.88
N SER A 50 0.36 -8.89 -6.55
CA SER A 50 0.43 -9.94 -7.57
C SER A 50 1.14 -11.17 -6.99
N MET A 51 0.63 -12.33 -7.36
CA MET A 51 1.04 -13.66 -6.91
C MET A 51 1.42 -14.51 -8.14
N ASP A 52 2.40 -14.04 -8.92
CA ASP A 52 2.96 -14.80 -10.04
C ASP A 52 4.32 -15.41 -9.64
N PRO A 53 4.39 -16.74 -9.42
CA PRO A 53 5.63 -17.43 -9.07
C PRO A 53 6.54 -17.72 -10.28
N THR A 54 6.08 -17.58 -11.53
CA THR A 54 6.81 -18.01 -12.73
C THR A 54 7.32 -16.86 -13.60
N SER A 55 6.56 -15.77 -13.73
CA SER A 55 6.95 -14.66 -14.64
C SER A 55 7.74 -13.53 -13.95
N GLY A 56 8.01 -13.64 -12.66
CA GLY A 56 8.57 -12.55 -11.86
C GLY A 56 7.49 -11.56 -11.42
N TYR A 57 7.63 -11.06 -10.21
CA TYR A 57 6.62 -10.23 -9.56
C TYR A 57 6.67 -8.76 -10.04
N ASN A 58 5.51 -8.28 -10.48
CA ASN A 58 4.87 -7.02 -10.04
C ASN A 58 5.42 -5.67 -10.56
N PHE A 59 4.46 -4.75 -10.77
CA PHE A 59 4.46 -3.29 -11.00
C PHE A 59 5.72 -2.52 -11.43
N SER A 60 6.93 -2.90 -11.03
CA SER A 60 8.20 -2.31 -11.47
C SER A 60 8.89 -3.16 -12.56
N GLU A 61 9.41 -2.49 -13.58
CA GLU A 61 10.08 -3.13 -14.73
C GLU A 61 11.44 -3.78 -14.38
N SER A 62 12.04 -3.40 -13.23
CA SER A 62 13.47 -3.61 -12.97
C SER A 62 13.82 -4.37 -11.69
N THR A 63 12.85 -4.88 -10.92
CA THR A 63 13.15 -5.61 -9.68
C THR A 63 12.46 -6.98 -9.61
N SER A 64 13.19 -8.02 -9.21
CA SER A 64 12.63 -9.36 -8.98
C SER A 64 11.94 -9.51 -7.60
N LEU A 65 11.63 -8.39 -6.95
CA LEU A 65 11.06 -8.35 -5.60
C LEU A 65 9.54 -8.41 -5.70
N SER A 66 8.90 -9.18 -4.81
CA SER A 66 7.44 -9.13 -4.69
C SER A 66 7.01 -7.76 -4.17
N GLU A 67 6.15 -7.05 -4.90
CA GLU A 67 5.67 -5.70 -4.54
C GLU A 67 4.17 -5.69 -4.19
N ALA A 68 3.75 -4.68 -3.44
CA ALA A 68 2.36 -4.37 -3.16
C ALA A 68 2.07 -2.91 -3.52
N LEU A 69 0.95 -2.67 -4.20
CA LEU A 69 0.39 -1.33 -4.38
C LEU A 69 -0.60 -1.07 -3.25
N LEU A 70 -0.34 -0.02 -2.48
CA LEU A 70 -1.24 0.46 -1.44
C LEU A 70 -1.88 1.76 -1.91
N VAL A 71 -3.20 1.88 -1.76
CA VAL A 71 -3.93 3.14 -1.95
C VAL A 71 -4.59 3.49 -0.63
N ALA A 72 -4.28 4.69 -0.12
CA ALA A 72 -4.74 5.12 1.18
C ALA A 72 -5.25 6.56 1.11
N LYS A 73 -6.42 6.82 1.68
CA LYS A 73 -7.06 8.15 1.75
C LYS A 73 -6.80 8.77 3.11
N ARG A 74 -6.29 10.00 3.17
CA ARG A 74 -6.12 10.72 4.45
C ARG A 74 -7.50 10.96 5.07
N THR A 75 -7.67 10.57 6.33
CA THR A 75 -8.92 10.71 7.06
C THR A 75 -8.70 11.31 8.45
N ALA A 76 -9.54 12.25 8.85
CA ALA A 76 -9.51 12.90 10.15
C ALA A 76 -10.04 11.97 11.25
N SER A 77 -10.87 11.00 10.89
CA SER A 77 -11.42 9.99 11.79
C SER A 77 -11.81 8.74 11.02
N HIS A 78 -11.59 7.57 11.61
CA HIS A 78 -12.02 6.30 11.03
C HIS A 78 -13.52 6.07 11.23
N ASN A 79 -14.14 5.43 10.23
CA ASN A 79 -15.54 5.02 10.27
C ASN A 79 -15.65 3.49 10.12
N GLU A 80 -16.55 2.84 10.88
CA GLU A 80 -16.81 1.39 10.75
C GLU A 80 -17.30 0.94 9.36
N LYS A 81 -17.79 1.88 8.55
CA LYS A 81 -18.19 1.65 7.15
C LYS A 81 -17.00 1.62 6.19
N GLU A 82 -15.80 1.94 6.65
CA GLU A 82 -14.57 1.81 5.86
C GLU A 82 -14.38 0.36 5.39
N ARG A 83 -13.90 0.21 4.16
CA ARG A 83 -13.71 -1.07 3.51
C ARG A 83 -12.38 -1.04 2.78
N THR A 84 -11.51 -1.96 3.15
CA THR A 84 -10.29 -2.26 2.40
C THR A 84 -10.58 -3.34 1.38
N CYS A 85 -10.31 -3.06 0.11
CA CYS A 85 -10.32 -4.07 -0.94
C CYS A 85 -8.93 -4.69 -1.07
N ILE A 86 -8.85 -6.01 -0.96
CA ILE A 86 -7.63 -6.77 -1.21
C ILE A 86 -7.77 -7.42 -2.58
N ALA A 87 -6.96 -6.97 -3.53
CA ALA A 87 -6.94 -7.52 -4.89
C ALA A 87 -5.68 -8.38 -5.07
N CYS A 88 -5.90 -9.67 -5.28
CA CYS A 88 -4.86 -10.62 -5.63
C CYS A 88 -4.86 -10.81 -7.15
N LEU A 89 -3.89 -10.23 -7.83
CA LEU A 89 -3.73 -10.41 -9.27
C LEU A 89 -3.13 -11.79 -9.52
N LEU A 90 -3.85 -12.57 -10.32
CA LEU A 90 -3.46 -13.88 -10.81
C LEU A 90 -3.31 -13.78 -12.33
N LYS A 91 -2.32 -14.46 -12.89
CA LYS A 91 -2.19 -14.56 -14.35
C LYS A 91 -3.38 -15.34 -14.91
N SER A 92 -4.02 -14.82 -15.95
CA SER A 92 -4.95 -15.64 -16.75
C SER A 92 -4.14 -16.70 -17.47
N GLN A 93 -4.59 -17.96 -17.38
CA GLN A 93 -4.05 -19.05 -18.19
C GLN A 93 -4.23 -18.78 -19.69
#